data_AF-A0A7M2QQD0-F1
#
_entry.id   AF-A0A7M2QQD0-F1
#
_cell.length_a   1.000
_cell.length_b   1.000
_cell.length_c   1.000
_cell.angle_alpha   90.00
_cell.angle_beta   90.00
_cell.angle_gamma   90.00
#
_symmetry.space_group_name_H-M   'P 1'
#
loop_
_entity.id
_entity.type
_entity.pdbx_description
1 polymer ?
#
loop_
_entity_poly.entity_id
_entity_poly.type
_entity_poly.pdbx_seq_one_letter_code
_entity_poly.pdbx_strand_id
1 'polypeptide(L)' 'MDFEEIYQAYFHDVYLYLKSLSTDEIIAEEITQETFFKALKSIQQYDGKKEIRY' A
#
# COMPACT_ATOMS: atom_id res chain seq x y z
N MET A 1 13.38 3.83 -7.65
CA MET A 1 12.57 4.18 -6.47
C MET A 1 12.68 3.03 -5.52
N ASP A 2 13.34 3.25 -4.39
CA ASP A 2 13.50 2.26 -3.33
C ASP A 2 12.16 2.02 -2.63
N PHE A 3 11.96 0.84 -2.03
CA PHE A 3 10.73 0.54 -1.30
C PHE A 3 10.53 1.50 -0.12
N GLU A 4 11.61 1.89 0.55
CA GLU A 4 11.61 2.89 1.63
C GLU A 4 10.98 4.22 1.15
N GLU A 5 11.35 4.67 -0.06
CA GLU A 5 10.82 5.91 -0.65
C GLU A 5 9.31 5.78 -0.94
N ILE A 6 8.87 4.62 -1.45
CA ILE A 6 7.44 4.34 -1.69
C ILE A 6 6.68 4.33 -0.37
N TYR A 7 7.22 3.66 0.64
CA TYR A 7 6.58 3.55 1.94
C TYR A 7 6.41 4.94 2.57
N GLN A 8 7.47 5.74 2.61
CA GLN A 8 7.41 7.11 3.16
C GLN A 8 6.47 8.01 2.37
N ALA A 9 6.42 7.88 1.04
CA ALA A 9 5.56 8.70 0.20
C ALA A 9 4.07 8.37 0.34
N TYR A 10 3.70 7.10 0.53
CA TYR A 10 2.31 6.67 0.41
C TYR A 10 1.68 6.10 1.68
N PHE A 11 2.45 5.84 2.75
CA PHE A 11 1.91 5.22 3.96
C PHE A 11 0.72 5.98 4.54
N HIS A 12 0.86 7.30 4.67
CA HIS A 12 -0.19 8.13 5.30
C HIS A 12 -1.50 8.10 4.51
N ASP A 13 -1.43 8.24 3.20
CA ASP A 13 -2.60 8.27 2.33
C ASP A 13 -3.31 6.91 2.30
N VAL A 14 -2.54 5.82 2.19
CA VAL A 14 -3.07 4.46 2.22
C VAL A 14 -3.70 4.16 3.58
N TYR A 15 -3.06 4.56 4.67
CA TYR A 15 -3.60 4.41 6.03
C TYR A 15 -4.92 5.17 6.21
N LEU A 16 -5.00 6.43 5.80
CA LEU A 16 -6.23 7.22 5.94
C LEU A 16 -7.37 6.65 5.10
N TYR A 17 -7.07 6.18 3.88
CA TYR A 17 -8.05 5.50 3.04
C TYR A 17 -8.57 4.23 3.74
N LEU A 18 -7.69 3.37 4.23
CA LEU A 18 -8.07 2.12 4.87
C LEU A 18 -8.79 2.35 6.22
N LYS A 19 -8.38 3.36 6.99
CA LYS A 19 -9.07 3.82 8.20
C LYS A 19 -10.49 4.28 7.91
N SER A 20 -10.70 4.97 6.78
CA SER A 20 -12.05 5.39 6.37
C SER A 20 -12.97 4.21 6.04
N LEU A 21 -12.41 3.05 5.69
CA LEU A 21 -13.15 1.83 5.38
C LEU A 21 -13.35 0.91 6.60
N SER A 22 -12.34 0.77 7.46
CA SER A 22 -12.40 -0.12 8.63
C SER A 22 -13.10 0.50 9.82
N THR A 23 -13.10 1.84 9.95
CA THR A 23 -13.57 2.59 11.14
C THR A 23 -12.87 2.16 12.46
N ASP A 24 -11.78 1.40 12.35
CA ASP A 24 -10.98 0.88 13.46
C ASP A 24 -9.50 1.09 13.14
N GLU A 25 -8.77 1.73 14.05
CA GLU A 25 -7.38 2.12 13.86
C GLU A 25 -6.42 0.94 13.81
N ILE A 26 -6.66 -0.10 14.62
CA ILE A 26 -5.83 -1.30 14.69
C ILE A 26 -5.98 -2.08 13.39
N ILE A 27 -7.24 -2.28 12.96
CA ILE A 27 -7.53 -2.96 11.70
C ILE A 27 -6.92 -2.16 10.53
N ALA A 28 -7.05 -0.83 10.53
CA ALA A 28 -6.51 0.04 9.49
C ALA A 28 -4.98 -0.08 9.36
N GLU A 29 -4.28 -0.09 10.49
CA GLU A 29 -2.83 -0.23 10.52
C GLU A 29 -2.38 -1.61 10.01
N GLU A 30 -3.03 -2.68 10.46
CA GLU A 30 -2.74 -4.05 10.03
C GLU A 30 -2.88 -4.21 8.51
N ILE A 31 -4.01 -3.79 7.94
CA ILE A 31 -4.26 -3.90 6.49
C ILE A 31 -3.36 -2.98 5.67
N THR A 32 -2.95 -1.83 6.23
CA THR A 32 -1.94 -0.96 5.60
C THR A 32 -0.61 -1.68 5.48
N GLN A 33 -0.11 -2.25 6.58
CA GLN A 33 1.15 -2.99 6.59
C GLN A 33 1.10 -4.20 5.65
N GLU A 34 0.00 -4.96 5.66
CA GLU A 34 -0.18 -6.11 4.76
C GLU A 34 -0.16 -5.69 3.28
N THR A 35 -0.74 -4.54 2.95
CA THR A 35 -0.74 -3.98 1.58
C THR A 35 0.67 -3.69 1.10
N PHE A 36 1.48 -2.98 1.90
CA PHE A 36 2.87 -2.69 1.55
C PHE A 36 3.73 -3.95 1.49
N PHE A 37 3.50 -4.92 2.36
CA PHE A 37 4.21 -6.20 2.33
C PHE A 37 3.92 -7.00 1.04
N LYS A 38 2.66 -7.06 0.62
CA LYS A 38 2.27 -7.66 -0.66
C LYS A 38 2.91 -6.93 -1.84
N ALA A 39 2.90 -5.59 -1.81
CA ALA A 39 3.56 -4.79 -2.84
C ALA A 39 5.06 -5.09 -2.91
N LEU A 40 5.77 -5.15 -1.78
CA LEU A 40 7.19 -5.51 -1.72
C LEU A 40 7.47 -6.90 -2.30
N LYS A 41 6.65 -7.91 -1.97
CA LYS A 41 6.81 -9.25 -2.53
C LYS A 41 6.61 -9.30 -4.03
N SER A 42 5.74 -8.45 -4.57
CA SER A 42 5.40 -8.46 -6.00
C SER A 42 6.21 -7.46 -6.83
N ILE A 43 6.90 -6.49 -6.23
CA ILE A 43 7.58 -5.41 -6.96
C ILE A 43 8.70 -5.92 -7.87
N GLN A 44 9.37 -7.01 -7.50
CA GLN A 44 10.40 -7.64 -8.34
C GLN A 44 9.83 -8.33 -9.58
N GLN A 45 8.54 -8.69 -9.54
CA GLN A 45 7.83 -9.34 -10.65
C GLN A 45 7.01 -8.34 -11.47
N TYR A 46 7.04 -7.06 -11.09
CA TYR A 46 6.29 -6.01 -11.75
C TYR A 46 7.06 -5.55 -13.00
N ASP A 47 6.48 -5.80 -14.19
CA ASP A 47 7.07 -5.45 -15.49
C ASP A 47 6.73 -4.01 -15.95
N GLY A 48 6.07 -3.23 -15.10
CA GLY A 48 5.67 -1.85 -15.42
C GLY A 48 4.42 -1.71 -16.29
N LYS A 49 3.81 -2.81 -16.77
CA LYS A 49 2.77 -2.75 -17.82
C LYS A 49 1.33 -2.86 -17.33
N LYS A 50 1.07 -2.68 -16.02
CA LYS A 50 -0.31 -2.75 -15.53
C LYS A 50 -1.06 -1.46 -15.87
N GLU A 51 -2.00 -1.60 -16.81
CA GLU A 51 -2.91 -0.56 -17.25
C GLU A 51 -4.04 -0.41 -16.20
N ILE A 52 -4.20 0.79 -15.63
CA ILE A 52 -5.37 1.10 -14.80
C ILE A 52 -6.55 1.29 -15.76
N ARG A 53 -7.49 0.35 -15.74
CA ARG A 53 -8.74 0.46 -16.51
C ARG A 53 -9.75 1.24 -15.68
N TYR A 54 -10.16 2.38 -16.23
CA TYR A 54 -11.22 3.25 -15.68
C TYR A 54 -12.60 2.68 -15.98
#